data_AF-A0A2D1U1F1-F1
#
_entry.id   AF-A0A2D1U1F1-F1
#
_cell.length_a   1.000
_cell.length_b   1.000
_cell.length_c   1.000
_cell.angle_alpha   90.00
_cell.angle_beta   90.00
_cell.angle_gamma   90.00
#
_symmetry.space_group_name_H-M   'P 1'
#
loop_
_entity.id
_entity.type
_entity.pdbx_description
1 polymer ?
#
loop_
_entity_poly.entity_id
_entity_poly.type
_entity_poly.pdbx_seq_one_letter_code
_entity_poly.pdbx_strand_id
1 'polypeptide(L)'
;MLQTKKSSEQILLLFLVIWTALNIIQAGFVEVHADEAYYWVYSRFLDWGYFDHPPMVALFIKIGDALLPSTLGLRLFTVITSTLSVYLLWKIVSQYAQNIKLFILLFSGIVLFHVYGFITTPDSPLFFFTVLFFYVYQRYEAENKIKWALILALVIACLLYSKYHGILVLFFTILSNLKLLKRPSFWFIVVISIVAYLPHILWQVHNNYPSFYYHVIDRSAAFYKSSFTSEYLLAQLALAGPLIGWFLYRSAVILKSSDSFIKAIKFNFYGIFIFFLFSTLKGRVEAHWTLPGMLCLFILAYIVMARKPVPKWFEKLAIVNIALIVLVRLILIFPINALMKVNVIAYYFGTEKWAKQIHEKAGDYPVIFYNSFQTPSRYNYYNRSTKGFSYDSRYYRKNQYDIWPLEDSLRNKRAYFVIPDSHGNKVKQDTINTSKGVFYGLWIDKVRMYQKVSVNPVVAPADWKSGAAETLKLKITNPYNEAISLGNTGETWKCYLEYGFKKDGDLSEFKPIVADLENVHIGPGESIEIEGVIQAPAEAGKYKMILSLRTEPFLGGRNSNMIGVEVR
;
A
#
# COMPACT_ATOMS: atom_id res chain seq x y z
N MET A 1 -9.63 -6.06 -54.90
CA MET A 1 -9.76 -5.84 -53.44
C MET A 1 -8.66 -4.90 -52.98
N LEU A 2 -8.95 -3.60 -52.87
CA LEU A 2 -8.03 -2.62 -52.29
C LEU A 2 -8.07 -2.78 -50.76
N GLN A 3 -7.16 -3.58 -50.19
CA GLN A 3 -6.89 -3.53 -48.75
C GLN A 3 -6.25 -2.18 -48.45
N THR A 4 -7.05 -1.20 -48.03
CA THR A 4 -6.54 0.06 -47.48
C THR A 4 -5.76 -0.25 -46.20
N LYS A 5 -4.43 -0.16 -46.30
CA LYS A 5 -3.52 -0.38 -45.17
C LYS A 5 -3.80 0.71 -44.12
N LYS A 6 -4.41 0.34 -42.99
CA LYS A 6 -4.72 1.28 -41.90
C LYS A 6 -3.46 2.04 -41.45
N SER A 7 -3.61 3.34 -41.16
CA SER A 7 -2.50 4.15 -40.62
C SER A 7 -2.13 3.72 -39.20
N SER A 8 -0.90 4.03 -38.76
CA SER A 8 -0.46 3.73 -37.39
C SER A 8 -1.38 4.34 -36.32
N GLU A 9 -1.98 5.50 -36.62
CA GLU A 9 -2.93 6.18 -35.73
C GLU A 9 -4.27 5.45 -35.62
N GLN A 10 -4.79 4.93 -36.73
CA GLN A 10 -6.00 4.11 -36.73
C GLN A 10 -5.80 2.81 -35.96
N ILE A 11 -4.63 2.17 -36.11
CA ILE A 11 -4.26 0.96 -35.37
C ILE A 11 -4.14 1.26 -33.88
N LEU A 12 -3.49 2.37 -33.51
CA LEU A 12 -3.39 2.81 -32.12
C LEU A 12 -4.77 3.08 -31.52
N LEU A 13 -5.64 3.83 -32.21
CA LEU A 13 -6.98 4.15 -31.71
C LEU A 13 -7.79 2.87 -31.46
N LEU A 14 -7.76 1.93 -32.41
CA LEU A 14 -8.40 0.62 -32.23
C LEU A 14 -7.84 -0.12 -31.01
N PHE A 15 -6.51 -0.12 -30.83
CA PHE A 15 -5.90 -0.73 -29.66
C PHE A 15 -6.31 -0.06 -28.35
N LEU A 16 -6.36 1.27 -28.30
CA LEU A 16 -6.82 2.02 -27.13
C LEU A 16 -8.28 1.69 -26.77
N VAL A 17 -9.17 1.59 -27.77
CA VAL A 17 -10.56 1.17 -27.58
C VAL A 17 -10.64 -0.25 -27.01
N ILE A 18 -9.91 -1.20 -27.59
CA ILE A 18 -9.87 -2.59 -27.12
C ILE A 18 -9.30 -2.66 -25.69
N TRP A 19 -8.19 -1.98 -25.43
CA TRP A 19 -7.55 -1.90 -24.11
C TRP A 19 -8.52 -1.36 -23.05
N THR A 20 -9.19 -0.24 -23.36
CA THR A 20 -10.19 0.38 -22.49
C THR A 20 -11.34 -0.58 -22.23
N ALA A 21 -11.92 -1.18 -23.28
CA ALA A 21 -13.05 -2.10 -23.14
C ALA A 21 -12.70 -3.31 -22.26
N LEU A 22 -11.55 -3.94 -22.50
CA LEU A 22 -11.06 -5.06 -21.68
C LEU A 22 -10.90 -4.67 -20.21
N ASN A 23 -10.39 -3.46 -19.94
CA ASN A 23 -10.20 -2.97 -18.58
C ASN A 23 -11.51 -2.55 -17.91
N ILE A 24 -12.49 -2.00 -18.65
CA ILE A 24 -13.84 -1.74 -18.13
C ILE A 24 -14.51 -3.05 -17.70
N ILE A 25 -14.45 -4.08 -18.56
CA ILE A 25 -14.99 -5.41 -18.24
C ILE A 25 -14.32 -5.93 -16.96
N GLN A 26 -12.99 -5.93 -16.91
CA GLN A 26 -12.27 -6.41 -15.74
C GLN A 26 -12.61 -5.60 -14.47
N ALA A 27 -12.68 -4.29 -14.59
CA ALA A 27 -12.97 -3.39 -13.48
C ALA A 27 -14.37 -3.59 -12.90
N GLY A 28 -15.37 -3.88 -13.75
CA GLY A 28 -16.74 -4.13 -13.33
C GLY A 28 -16.96 -5.51 -12.70
N PHE A 29 -16.33 -6.56 -13.24
CA PHE A 29 -16.66 -7.94 -12.88
C PHE A 29 -15.73 -8.59 -11.85
N VAL A 30 -14.50 -8.12 -11.66
CA VAL A 30 -13.63 -8.65 -10.61
C VAL A 30 -14.03 -8.06 -9.26
N GLU A 31 -14.15 -8.89 -8.22
CA GLU A 31 -14.37 -8.41 -6.85
C GLU A 31 -13.23 -7.47 -6.38
N VAL A 32 -13.49 -6.70 -5.32
CA VAL A 32 -12.50 -5.74 -4.82
C VAL A 32 -11.30 -6.45 -4.19
N HIS A 33 -10.09 -6.07 -4.62
CA HIS A 33 -8.88 -6.51 -3.94
C HIS A 33 -8.85 -5.93 -2.52
N ALA A 34 -8.24 -6.60 -1.55
CA ALA A 34 -8.28 -6.10 -0.17
C ALA A 34 -7.65 -4.71 -0.01
N ASP A 35 -6.54 -4.46 -0.72
CA ASP A 35 -5.90 -3.14 -0.70
C ASP A 35 -6.78 -2.08 -1.37
N GLU A 36 -7.50 -2.42 -2.44
CA GLU A 36 -8.48 -1.50 -3.07
C GLU A 36 -9.59 -1.13 -2.09
N ALA A 37 -10.07 -2.10 -1.31
CA ALA A 37 -11.09 -1.85 -0.29
C ALA A 37 -10.55 -0.91 0.79
N TYR A 38 -9.29 -1.06 1.19
CA TYR A 38 -8.63 -0.18 2.16
C TYR A 38 -8.48 1.24 1.63
N TYR A 39 -8.02 1.41 0.39
CA TYR A 39 -7.95 2.73 -0.25
C TYR A 39 -9.33 3.31 -0.58
N TRP A 40 -10.38 2.48 -0.70
CA TRP A 40 -11.74 2.99 -0.74
C TRP A 40 -12.14 3.63 0.60
N VAL A 41 -11.74 3.07 1.74
CA VAL A 41 -11.93 3.73 3.04
C VAL A 41 -11.12 5.03 3.12
N TYR A 42 -9.92 5.10 2.53
CA TYR A 42 -9.18 6.37 2.40
C TYR A 42 -10.03 7.43 1.69
N SER A 43 -10.71 7.06 0.61
CA SER A 43 -11.59 7.99 -0.12
C SER A 43 -12.79 8.51 0.71
N ARG A 44 -13.16 7.83 1.80
CA ARG A 44 -14.20 8.31 2.73
C ARG A 44 -13.68 9.39 3.67
N PHE A 45 -12.38 9.38 3.97
CA PHE A 45 -11.69 10.32 4.85
C PHE A 45 -10.54 10.99 4.10
N LEU A 46 -10.88 11.80 3.09
CA LEU A 46 -9.86 12.48 2.29
C LEU A 46 -8.99 13.37 3.16
N ASP A 47 -7.68 13.13 3.07
CA ASP A 47 -6.66 13.94 3.73
C ASP A 47 -5.43 14.08 2.82
N TRP A 48 -4.47 14.90 3.23
CA TRP A 48 -3.24 15.17 2.47
C TRP A 48 -2.20 14.05 2.59
N GLY A 49 -2.43 13.03 3.42
CA GLY A 49 -1.61 11.83 3.55
C GLY A 49 -2.33 10.74 4.33
N TYR A 50 -1.73 9.56 4.35
CA TYR A 50 -2.20 8.41 5.11
C TYR A 50 -0.99 7.63 5.66
N PHE A 51 -1.27 6.63 6.48
CA PHE A 51 -0.30 5.85 7.24
C PHE A 51 0.85 5.36 6.36
N ASP A 52 0.55 4.70 5.24
CA ASP A 52 1.54 4.10 4.36
C ASP A 52 1.75 4.84 3.03
N HIS A 53 0.82 5.69 2.61
CA HIS A 53 0.81 6.27 1.26
C HIS A 53 0.34 7.73 1.19
N PRO A 54 0.83 8.50 0.21
CA PRO A 54 0.26 9.80 -0.14
C PRO A 54 -1.13 9.66 -0.83
N PRO A 55 -1.89 10.75 -1.00
CA PRO A 55 -3.34 10.71 -1.20
C PRO A 55 -3.87 10.43 -2.62
N MET A 56 -3.05 10.36 -3.66
CA MET A 56 -3.57 10.32 -5.04
C MET A 56 -4.48 9.10 -5.31
N VAL A 57 -4.20 7.94 -4.70
CA VAL A 57 -5.06 6.76 -4.82
C VAL A 57 -6.46 7.01 -4.26
N ALA A 58 -6.55 7.69 -3.11
CA ALA A 58 -7.80 8.01 -2.47
C ALA A 58 -8.61 9.01 -3.31
N LEU A 59 -7.92 9.96 -3.95
CA LEU A 59 -8.55 10.93 -4.86
C LEU A 59 -9.10 10.26 -6.12
N PHE A 60 -8.32 9.36 -6.75
CA PHE A 60 -8.78 8.57 -7.90
C PHE A 60 -10.05 7.80 -7.57
N ILE A 61 -10.06 7.11 -6.43
CA ILE A 61 -11.22 6.35 -5.98
C ILE A 61 -12.39 7.28 -5.63
N LYS A 62 -12.15 8.41 -4.94
CA LYS A 62 -13.21 9.35 -4.55
C LYS A 62 -13.99 9.86 -5.75
N ILE A 63 -13.30 10.33 -6.78
CA ILE A 63 -13.94 10.91 -7.96
C ILE A 63 -14.70 9.81 -8.71
N GLY A 64 -14.08 8.65 -8.92
CA GLY A 64 -14.71 7.54 -9.63
C GLY A 64 -15.93 6.96 -8.90
N ASP A 65 -15.84 6.76 -7.58
CA ASP A 65 -16.93 6.24 -6.75
C ASP A 65 -18.08 7.26 -6.60
N ALA A 66 -17.80 8.56 -6.66
CA ALA A 66 -18.83 9.61 -6.67
C ALA A 66 -19.62 9.65 -8.00
N LEU A 67 -18.96 9.36 -9.12
CA LEU A 67 -19.61 9.30 -10.45
C LEU A 67 -20.41 8.00 -10.63
N LEU A 68 -19.86 6.88 -10.14
CA LEU A 68 -20.47 5.57 -10.26
C LEU A 68 -20.19 4.77 -8.98
N PRO A 69 -21.13 4.61 -8.05
CA PRO A 69 -20.89 3.86 -6.82
C PRO A 69 -20.90 2.34 -7.11
N SER A 70 -19.84 1.84 -7.74
CA SER A 70 -19.60 0.42 -8.04
C SER A 70 -18.11 0.07 -8.07
N THR A 71 -17.79 -1.21 -8.32
CA THR A 71 -16.41 -1.69 -8.57
C THR A 71 -15.78 -0.98 -9.76
N LEU A 72 -16.56 -0.75 -10.82
CA LEU A 72 -16.12 0.01 -11.99
C LEU A 72 -15.81 1.46 -11.62
N GLY A 73 -16.65 2.11 -10.81
CA GLY A 73 -16.38 3.50 -10.40
C GLY A 73 -15.13 3.64 -9.55
N LEU A 74 -14.92 2.73 -8.57
CA LEU A 74 -13.66 2.67 -7.79
C LEU A 74 -12.42 2.64 -8.70
N ARG A 75 -12.53 1.97 -9.85
CA ARG A 75 -11.44 1.75 -10.81
C ARG A 75 -11.47 2.67 -12.03
N LEU A 76 -12.45 3.57 -12.13
CA LEU A 76 -12.72 4.35 -13.35
C LEU A 76 -11.51 5.17 -13.79
N PHE A 77 -10.91 5.91 -12.85
CA PHE A 77 -9.74 6.74 -13.14
C PHE A 77 -8.51 5.88 -13.50
N THR A 78 -8.32 4.72 -12.86
CA THR A 78 -7.27 3.77 -13.24
C THR A 78 -7.40 3.35 -14.71
N VAL A 79 -8.61 2.99 -15.15
CA VAL A 79 -8.86 2.60 -16.55
C VAL A 79 -8.56 3.74 -17.53
N ILE A 80 -9.03 4.95 -17.21
CA ILE A 80 -8.81 6.16 -18.03
C ILE A 80 -7.31 6.46 -18.12
N THR A 81 -6.63 6.54 -16.98
CA THR A 81 -5.20 6.90 -16.93
C THR A 81 -4.30 5.81 -17.47
N SER A 82 -4.71 4.53 -17.39
CA SER A 82 -4.01 3.43 -18.06
C SER A 82 -4.06 3.60 -19.58
N THR A 83 -5.24 3.91 -20.12
CA THR A 83 -5.43 4.16 -21.56
C THR A 83 -4.63 5.38 -22.03
N LEU A 84 -4.65 6.46 -21.25
CA LEU A 84 -3.85 7.65 -21.55
C LEU A 84 -2.35 7.36 -21.47
N SER A 85 -1.91 6.53 -20.52
CA SER A 85 -0.53 6.05 -20.43
C SER A 85 -0.10 5.33 -21.70
N VAL A 86 -0.94 4.45 -22.27
CA VAL A 86 -0.64 3.77 -23.54
C VAL A 86 -0.41 4.79 -24.67
N TYR A 87 -1.31 5.77 -24.79
CA TYR A 87 -1.18 6.83 -25.80
C TYR A 87 0.11 7.64 -25.63
N LEU A 88 0.42 8.06 -24.41
CA LEU A 88 1.62 8.84 -24.11
C LEU A 88 2.90 8.02 -24.33
N LEU A 89 2.91 6.73 -23.97
CA LEU A 89 4.01 5.83 -24.26
C LEU A 89 4.26 5.72 -25.76
N TRP A 90 3.20 5.61 -26.58
CA TRP A 90 3.36 5.65 -28.03
C TRP A 90 3.99 6.97 -28.49
N LYS A 91 3.53 8.12 -27.97
CA LYS A 91 4.10 9.44 -28.32
C LYS A 91 5.57 9.61 -27.91
N ILE A 92 6.02 8.94 -26.85
CA ILE A 92 7.43 8.90 -26.45
C ILE A 92 8.23 8.10 -27.47
N VAL A 93 7.82 6.86 -27.76
CA VAL A 93 8.64 5.93 -28.55
C VAL A 93 8.52 6.12 -30.06
N SER A 94 7.41 6.68 -30.55
CA SER A 94 7.17 6.89 -31.99
C SER A 94 8.15 7.87 -32.64
N GLN A 95 8.83 8.68 -31.83
CA GLN A 95 9.90 9.58 -32.28
C GLN A 95 11.16 8.81 -32.70
N TYR A 96 11.35 7.59 -32.17
CA TYR A 96 12.52 6.76 -32.44
C TYR A 96 12.26 5.67 -33.48
N ALA A 97 11.02 5.16 -33.56
CA ALA A 97 10.61 4.22 -34.60
C ALA A 97 9.08 4.20 -34.78
N GLN A 98 8.61 3.98 -36.00
CA GLN A 98 7.18 3.97 -36.37
C GLN A 98 6.65 2.55 -36.55
N ASN A 99 6.87 1.66 -35.56
CA ASN A 99 6.39 0.28 -35.60
C ASN A 99 5.28 0.05 -34.55
N ILE A 100 4.03 0.34 -34.92
CA ILE A 100 2.87 0.22 -34.02
C ILE A 100 2.55 -1.24 -33.65
N LYS A 101 2.80 -2.19 -34.56
CA LYS A 101 2.55 -3.61 -34.31
C LYS A 101 3.47 -4.14 -33.22
N LEU A 102 4.75 -3.80 -33.28
CA LEU A 102 5.71 -4.14 -32.24
C LEU A 102 5.34 -3.46 -30.91
N PHE A 103 4.92 -2.19 -30.94
CA PHE A 103 4.50 -1.49 -29.74
C PHE A 103 3.38 -2.23 -29.01
N ILE A 104 2.32 -2.60 -29.74
CA ILE A 104 1.18 -3.35 -29.21
C ILE A 104 1.62 -4.71 -28.68
N LEU A 105 2.48 -5.43 -29.42
CA LEU A 105 2.98 -6.75 -29.03
C LEU A 105 3.76 -6.70 -27.71
N LEU A 106 4.68 -5.75 -27.57
CA LEU A 106 5.49 -5.61 -26.36
C LEU A 106 4.66 -5.11 -25.18
N PHE A 107 3.79 -4.13 -25.40
CA PHE A 107 2.97 -3.56 -24.33
C PHE A 107 2.03 -4.62 -23.74
N SER A 108 1.35 -5.37 -24.61
CA SER A 108 0.45 -6.45 -24.21
C SER A 108 1.19 -7.66 -23.62
N GLY A 109 2.50 -7.75 -23.82
CA GLY A 109 3.33 -8.84 -23.30
C GLY A 109 3.78 -8.64 -21.85
N ILE A 110 3.74 -7.41 -21.32
CA ILE A 110 4.19 -7.10 -19.96
C ILE A 110 3.00 -7.28 -18.99
N VAL A 111 3.08 -8.32 -18.14
CA VAL A 111 2.03 -8.67 -17.17
C VAL A 111 1.66 -7.49 -16.28
N LEU A 112 2.66 -6.75 -15.80
CA LEU A 112 2.44 -5.67 -14.84
C LEU A 112 1.57 -4.53 -15.39
N PHE A 113 1.62 -4.26 -16.71
CA PHE A 113 0.76 -3.24 -17.34
C PHE A 113 -0.71 -3.64 -17.35
N HIS A 114 -1.00 -4.95 -17.40
CA HIS A 114 -2.37 -5.45 -17.32
C HIS A 114 -2.95 -5.30 -15.90
N VAL A 115 -2.16 -5.58 -14.86
CA VAL A 115 -2.61 -5.44 -13.46
C VAL A 115 -3.07 -4.00 -13.19
N TYR A 116 -2.22 -3.02 -13.51
CA TYR A 116 -2.53 -1.60 -13.36
C TYR A 116 -3.35 -1.01 -14.52
N GLY A 117 -3.93 -1.89 -15.34
CA GLY A 117 -5.00 -1.54 -16.26
C GLY A 117 -6.36 -1.43 -15.58
N PHE A 118 -6.56 -2.14 -14.46
CA PHE A 118 -7.87 -2.21 -13.79
C PHE A 118 -7.81 -2.27 -12.25
N ILE A 119 -6.71 -2.69 -11.63
CA ILE A 119 -6.58 -2.64 -10.16
C ILE A 119 -6.16 -1.25 -9.72
N THR A 120 -6.82 -0.69 -8.68
CA THR A 120 -6.57 0.67 -8.18
C THR A 120 -5.82 0.66 -6.84
N THR A 121 -4.50 0.75 -6.91
CA THR A 121 -3.61 0.94 -5.76
C THR A 121 -2.76 2.19 -5.99
N PRO A 122 -1.89 2.62 -5.04
CA PRO A 122 -0.92 3.71 -5.27
C PRO A 122 -0.06 3.55 -6.53
N ASP A 123 0.08 2.33 -7.04
CA ASP A 123 0.85 2.03 -8.25
C ASP A 123 0.14 2.48 -9.54
N SER A 124 -1.19 2.55 -9.56
CA SER A 124 -1.97 2.99 -10.73
C SER A 124 -1.76 4.47 -11.07
N PRO A 125 -1.88 5.43 -10.12
CA PRO A 125 -1.49 6.80 -10.38
C PRO A 125 0.03 6.94 -10.58
N LEU A 126 0.87 6.16 -9.88
CA LEU A 126 2.32 6.16 -10.10
C LEU A 126 2.67 5.78 -11.54
N PHE A 127 1.98 4.77 -12.11
CA PHE A 127 2.14 4.35 -13.50
C PHE A 127 1.91 5.51 -14.46
N PHE A 128 0.77 6.17 -14.32
CA PHE A 128 0.38 7.28 -15.17
C PHE A 128 1.31 8.49 -15.04
N PHE A 129 1.57 8.95 -13.81
CA PHE A 129 2.42 10.11 -13.59
C PHE A 129 3.89 9.84 -13.93
N THR A 130 4.36 8.59 -13.91
CA THR A 130 5.69 8.23 -14.42
C THR A 130 5.76 8.36 -15.94
N VAL A 131 4.75 7.84 -16.66
CA VAL A 131 4.69 7.99 -18.13
C VAL A 131 4.58 9.46 -18.52
N LEU A 132 3.70 10.21 -17.84
CA LEU A 132 3.52 11.63 -18.06
C LEU A 132 4.79 12.42 -17.73
N PHE A 133 5.50 12.05 -16.65
CA PHE A 133 6.80 12.62 -16.30
C PHE A 133 7.80 12.43 -17.43
N PHE A 134 7.97 11.20 -17.96
CA PHE A 134 8.92 10.96 -19.05
C PHE A 134 8.51 11.68 -20.33
N TYR A 135 7.22 11.72 -20.67
CA TYR A 135 6.72 12.46 -21.82
C TYR A 135 7.04 13.96 -21.73
N VAL A 136 6.73 14.59 -20.59
CA VAL A 136 6.97 16.02 -20.37
C VAL A 136 8.47 16.31 -20.25
N TYR A 137 9.24 15.45 -19.58
CA TYR A 137 10.69 15.57 -19.47
C TYR A 137 11.36 15.52 -20.84
N GLN A 138 10.94 14.63 -21.75
CA GLN A 138 11.44 14.58 -23.13
C GLN A 138 11.26 15.92 -23.85
N ARG A 139 10.11 16.59 -23.67
CA ARG A 139 9.84 17.90 -24.27
C ARG A 139 10.57 19.05 -23.59
N TYR A 140 10.66 19.02 -22.26
CA TYR A 140 11.44 19.99 -21.50
C TYR A 140 12.92 19.95 -21.91
N GLU A 141 13.47 18.76 -22.10
CA GLU A 141 14.86 18.56 -22.47
C GLU A 141 15.15 19.06 -23.89
N ALA A 142 14.23 18.81 -24.83
CA ALA A 142 14.34 19.23 -26.23
C ALA A 142 14.10 20.74 -26.46
N GLU A 143 13.09 21.34 -25.80
CA GLU A 143 12.66 22.72 -26.10
C GLU A 143 13.14 23.75 -25.07
N ASN A 144 13.48 23.35 -23.84
CA ASN A 144 13.86 24.24 -22.72
C ASN A 144 12.93 25.47 -22.51
N LYS A 145 11.61 25.28 -22.66
CA LYS A 145 10.60 26.35 -22.48
C LYS A 145 9.99 26.33 -21.08
N ILE A 146 9.64 27.51 -20.56
CA ILE A 146 9.01 27.67 -19.23
C ILE A 146 7.68 26.90 -19.10
N LYS A 147 6.90 26.80 -20.18
CA LYS A 147 5.65 26.00 -20.20
C LYS A 147 5.90 24.55 -19.78
N TRP A 148 6.99 23.95 -20.27
CA TRP A 148 7.33 22.57 -19.97
C TRP A 148 7.90 22.44 -18.56
N ALA A 149 8.62 23.45 -18.07
CA ALA A 149 9.08 23.51 -16.69
C ALA A 149 7.90 23.55 -15.71
N LEU A 150 6.89 24.39 -15.94
CA LEU A 150 5.70 24.46 -15.10
C LEU A 150 4.91 23.15 -15.09
N ILE A 151 4.62 22.58 -16.27
CA ILE A 151 3.93 21.29 -16.38
C ILE A 151 4.73 20.20 -15.67
N LEU A 152 6.05 20.16 -15.88
CA LEU A 152 6.92 19.17 -15.23
C LEU A 152 6.85 19.29 -13.70
N ALA A 153 6.85 20.51 -13.15
CA ALA A 153 6.75 20.72 -11.71
C ALA A 153 5.44 20.16 -11.11
N LEU A 154 4.31 20.41 -11.77
CA LEU A 154 3.02 19.87 -11.35
C LEU A 154 2.98 18.34 -11.47
N VAL A 155 3.53 17.79 -12.55
CA VAL A 155 3.63 16.33 -12.74
C VAL A 155 4.51 15.68 -11.69
N ILE A 156 5.62 16.32 -11.30
CA ILE A 156 6.47 15.87 -10.20
C ILE A 156 5.68 15.82 -8.88
N ALA A 157 4.93 16.87 -8.55
CA ALA A 157 4.10 16.88 -7.35
C ALA A 157 3.08 15.72 -7.39
N CYS A 158 2.36 15.54 -8.48
CA CYS A 158 1.40 14.44 -8.65
C CYS A 158 2.06 13.05 -8.57
N LEU A 159 3.28 12.91 -9.11
CA LEU A 159 4.08 11.69 -9.03
C LEU A 159 4.42 11.35 -7.57
N LEU A 160 4.84 12.34 -6.79
CA LEU A 160 5.13 12.18 -5.36
C LEU A 160 3.85 11.91 -4.55
N TYR A 161 2.73 12.56 -4.89
CA TYR A 161 1.41 12.28 -4.34
C TYR A 161 0.87 10.88 -4.67
N SER A 162 1.47 10.18 -5.64
CA SER A 162 1.07 8.82 -5.99
C SER A 162 1.70 7.78 -5.08
N LYS A 163 3.02 7.81 -4.95
CA LYS A 163 3.79 6.86 -4.14
C LYS A 163 5.19 7.41 -3.90
N TYR A 164 5.76 7.16 -2.73
CA TYR A 164 7.13 7.61 -2.40
C TYR A 164 8.19 7.11 -3.39
N HIS A 165 7.97 5.98 -4.08
CA HIS A 165 8.86 5.51 -5.16
C HIS A 165 9.04 6.49 -6.31
N GLY A 166 8.13 7.47 -6.49
CA GLY A 166 8.31 8.57 -7.42
C GLY A 166 9.63 9.32 -7.24
N ILE A 167 10.17 9.39 -6.02
CA ILE A 167 11.47 10.03 -5.75
C ILE A 167 12.63 9.35 -6.48
N LEU A 168 12.56 8.03 -6.69
CA LEU A 168 13.58 7.28 -7.42
C LEU A 168 13.61 7.71 -8.88
N VAL A 169 12.43 7.97 -9.47
CA VAL A 169 12.31 8.45 -10.84
C VAL A 169 13.02 9.80 -11.01
N LEU A 170 12.80 10.71 -10.05
CA LEU A 170 13.44 12.03 -10.06
C LEU A 170 14.96 11.92 -9.86
N PHE A 171 15.38 11.15 -8.86
CA PHE A 171 16.78 10.97 -8.49
C PHE A 171 17.61 10.43 -9.66
N PHE A 172 17.18 9.33 -10.29
CA PHE A 172 17.93 8.74 -11.40
C PHE A 172 17.85 9.59 -12.67
N THR A 173 16.77 10.35 -12.88
CA THR A 173 16.70 11.32 -13.98
C THR A 173 17.71 12.45 -13.80
N ILE A 174 17.82 13.04 -12.61
CA ILE A 174 18.81 14.09 -12.31
C ILE A 174 20.23 13.53 -12.44
N LEU A 175 20.49 12.35 -11.87
CA LEU A 175 21.80 11.70 -11.92
C LEU A 175 22.26 11.44 -13.37
N SER A 176 21.33 11.14 -14.27
CA SER A 176 21.64 10.96 -15.70
C SER A 176 22.16 12.23 -16.38
N ASN A 177 21.76 13.41 -15.89
CA ASN A 177 22.01 14.70 -16.50
C ASN A 177 22.25 15.81 -15.46
N LEU A 178 23.39 15.77 -14.78
CA LEU A 178 23.79 16.77 -13.78
C LEU A 178 23.87 18.22 -14.33
N LYS A 179 23.93 18.40 -15.66
CA LYS A 179 23.87 19.73 -16.29
C LYS A 179 22.55 20.45 -16.02
N LEU A 180 21.48 19.72 -15.67
CA LEU A 180 20.19 20.30 -15.28
C LEU A 180 20.32 21.25 -14.08
N LEU A 181 21.23 20.96 -13.13
CA LEU A 181 21.45 21.78 -11.93
C LEU A 181 21.94 23.19 -12.26
N LYS A 182 22.53 23.40 -13.44
CA LYS A 182 23.00 24.70 -13.93
C LYS A 182 21.89 25.52 -14.61
N ARG A 183 20.70 24.95 -14.84
CA ARG A 183 19.59 25.63 -15.52
C ARG A 183 18.71 26.37 -14.50
N PRO A 184 18.44 27.67 -14.65
CA PRO A 184 17.51 28.37 -13.75
C PRO A 184 16.11 27.76 -13.74
N SER A 185 15.64 27.28 -14.90
CA SER A 185 14.35 26.57 -15.03
C SER A 185 14.27 25.29 -14.21
N PHE A 186 15.39 24.63 -13.91
CA PHE A 186 15.42 23.47 -13.01
C PHE A 186 15.06 23.86 -11.57
N TRP A 187 15.62 24.94 -11.06
CA TRP A 187 15.30 25.41 -9.70
C TRP A 187 13.87 25.94 -9.59
N PHE A 188 13.35 26.56 -10.66
CA PHE A 188 11.93 26.87 -10.76
C PHE A 188 11.05 25.61 -10.62
N ILE A 189 11.39 24.52 -11.33
CA ILE A 189 10.69 23.24 -11.20
C ILE A 189 10.73 22.74 -9.75
N VAL A 190 11.90 22.77 -9.10
CA VAL A 190 12.09 22.31 -7.71
C VAL A 190 11.19 23.09 -6.76
N VAL A 191 11.23 24.42 -6.80
CA VAL A 191 10.44 25.29 -5.91
C VAL A 191 8.95 25.03 -6.09
N ILE A 192 8.45 25.05 -7.34
CA ILE A 192 7.02 24.84 -7.60
C ILE A 192 6.58 23.43 -7.20
N SER A 193 7.41 22.41 -7.41
CA SER A 193 7.11 21.04 -6.99
C SER A 193 7.00 20.92 -5.47
N ILE A 194 7.92 21.55 -4.73
CA ILE A 194 7.91 21.56 -3.26
C ILE A 194 6.67 22.30 -2.75
N VAL A 195 6.37 23.48 -3.29
CA VAL A 195 5.17 24.26 -2.90
C VAL A 195 3.90 23.45 -3.17
N ALA A 196 3.81 22.78 -4.32
CA ALA A 196 2.67 21.95 -4.67
C ALA A 196 2.55 20.69 -3.79
N TYR A 197 3.66 20.13 -3.31
CA TYR A 197 3.68 18.95 -2.43
C TYR A 197 3.64 19.29 -0.93
N LEU A 198 3.77 20.58 -0.59
CA LEU A 198 3.83 21.08 0.78
C LEU A 198 2.67 20.61 1.68
N PRO A 199 1.41 20.53 1.21
CA PRO A 199 0.32 20.02 2.05
C PRO A 199 0.57 18.61 2.60
N HIS A 200 1.18 17.72 1.82
CA HIS A 200 1.52 16.37 2.31
C HIS A 200 2.64 16.41 3.35
N ILE A 201 3.63 17.28 3.14
CA ILE A 201 4.74 17.45 4.09
C ILE A 201 4.17 17.94 5.44
N LEU A 202 3.33 18.97 5.43
CA LEU A 202 2.70 19.48 6.65
C LEU A 202 1.82 18.44 7.33
N TRP A 203 1.09 17.64 6.55
CA TRP A 203 0.30 16.52 7.09
C TRP A 203 1.17 15.50 7.82
N GLN A 204 2.34 15.13 7.27
CA GLN A 204 3.27 14.23 7.96
C GLN A 204 3.74 14.84 9.28
N VAL A 205 4.08 16.14 9.31
CA VAL A 205 4.50 16.81 10.56
C VAL A 205 3.39 16.77 11.61
N HIS A 206 2.17 17.15 11.25
CA HIS A 206 1.05 17.22 12.19
C HIS A 206 0.61 15.83 12.71
N ASN A 207 0.92 14.75 11.99
CA ASN A 207 0.56 13.39 12.37
C ASN A 207 1.75 12.59 12.96
N ASN A 208 2.88 13.24 13.27
CA ASN A 208 4.10 12.60 13.80
C ASN A 208 4.75 11.58 12.84
N TYR A 209 4.78 11.91 11.55
CA TYR A 209 5.49 11.20 10.50
C TYR A 209 5.14 9.71 10.33
N PRO A 210 3.85 9.32 10.32
CA PRO A 210 3.45 7.92 10.37
C PRO A 210 4.06 7.08 9.23
N SER A 211 4.13 7.63 8.01
CA SER A 211 4.73 6.92 6.88
C SER A 211 6.23 6.74 6.99
N PHE A 212 6.93 7.72 7.57
CA PHE A 212 8.36 7.62 7.78
C PHE A 212 8.68 6.50 8.77
N TYR A 213 8.02 6.49 9.93
CA TYR A 213 8.15 5.43 10.92
C TYR A 213 7.84 4.06 10.30
N TYR A 214 6.75 3.97 9.56
CA TYR A 214 6.36 2.72 8.91
C TYR A 214 7.43 2.22 7.91
N HIS A 215 7.83 3.03 6.93
CA HIS A 215 8.72 2.57 5.86
C HIS A 215 10.19 2.43 6.28
N VAL A 216 10.66 3.24 7.23
CA VAL A 216 12.08 3.29 7.62
C VAL A 216 12.36 2.46 8.88
N ILE A 217 11.43 2.42 9.83
CA ILE A 217 11.68 1.83 11.17
C ILE A 217 10.95 0.49 11.34
N ASP A 218 9.65 0.43 11.05
CA ASP A 218 8.84 -0.76 11.35
C ASP A 218 8.95 -1.85 10.25
N ARG A 219 9.28 -1.48 8.99
CA ARG A 219 9.25 -2.40 7.84
C ARG A 219 10.56 -3.17 7.58
N SER A 220 11.68 -2.78 8.18
CA SER A 220 12.94 -3.50 8.01
C SER A 220 12.89 -4.87 8.68
N ALA A 221 13.20 -5.93 7.93
CA ALA A 221 13.33 -7.27 8.51
C ALA A 221 14.53 -7.32 9.44
N ALA A 222 14.41 -8.09 10.53
CA ALA A 222 15.53 -8.30 11.46
C ALA A 222 16.69 -9.04 10.79
N PHE A 223 16.40 -9.93 9.82
CA PHE A 223 17.39 -10.77 9.16
C PHE A 223 17.12 -10.95 7.66
N TYR A 224 18.20 -11.03 6.89
CA TYR A 224 18.16 -11.36 5.47
C TYR A 224 17.84 -12.85 5.25
N LYS A 225 17.02 -13.15 4.24
CA LYS A 225 16.79 -14.51 3.73
C LYS A 225 17.16 -14.53 2.25
N SER A 226 17.91 -15.55 1.82
CA SER A 226 18.30 -15.72 0.41
C SER A 226 17.09 -15.79 -0.53
N SER A 227 15.95 -16.28 -0.04
CA SER A 227 14.68 -16.31 -0.77
C SER A 227 14.18 -14.92 -1.16
N PHE A 228 14.46 -13.86 -0.40
CA PHE A 228 14.04 -12.50 -0.76
C PHE A 228 14.65 -12.05 -2.09
N THR A 229 15.92 -12.39 -2.32
CA THR A 229 16.63 -12.03 -3.55
C THR A 229 16.22 -12.92 -4.72
N SER A 230 16.10 -14.23 -4.52
CA SER A 230 15.71 -15.13 -5.61
C SER A 230 14.25 -14.92 -6.03
N GLU A 231 13.33 -14.73 -5.08
CA GLU A 231 11.93 -14.36 -5.37
C GLU A 231 11.86 -13.05 -6.15
N TYR A 232 12.63 -12.03 -5.76
CA TYR A 232 12.68 -10.75 -6.47
C TYR A 232 13.09 -10.94 -7.94
N LEU A 233 14.20 -11.64 -8.21
CA LEU A 233 14.71 -11.85 -9.58
C LEU A 233 13.73 -12.63 -10.45
N LEU A 234 13.17 -13.71 -9.92
CA LEU A 234 12.16 -14.52 -10.62
C LEU A 234 10.90 -13.71 -10.90
N ALA A 235 10.46 -12.91 -9.93
CA ALA A 235 9.28 -12.08 -10.10
C ALA A 235 9.50 -10.96 -11.12
N GLN A 236 10.70 -10.38 -11.23
CA GLN A 236 11.00 -9.40 -12.29
C GLN A 236 10.89 -10.02 -13.69
N LEU A 237 11.39 -11.24 -13.88
CA LEU A 237 11.23 -11.96 -15.15
C LEU A 237 9.75 -12.26 -15.46
N ALA A 238 9.01 -12.74 -14.46
CA ALA A 238 7.59 -13.05 -14.60
C ALA A 238 6.75 -11.80 -14.92
N LEU A 239 6.98 -10.69 -14.22
CA LEU A 239 6.23 -9.44 -14.41
C LEU A 239 6.52 -8.74 -15.74
N ALA A 240 7.74 -8.88 -16.28
CA ALA A 240 8.08 -8.43 -17.63
C ALA A 240 7.45 -9.29 -18.73
N GLY A 241 6.89 -10.45 -18.39
CA GLY A 241 6.33 -11.44 -19.31
C GLY A 241 7.05 -12.78 -19.12
N PRO A 242 6.44 -13.81 -18.53
CA PRO A 242 7.13 -15.05 -18.16
C PRO A 242 7.87 -15.73 -19.32
N LEU A 243 7.41 -15.58 -20.57
CA LEU A 243 8.06 -16.20 -21.74
C LEU A 243 9.00 -15.27 -22.50
N ILE A 244 8.82 -13.95 -22.38
CA ILE A 244 9.50 -12.95 -23.21
C ILE A 244 10.40 -11.98 -22.43
N GLY A 245 10.22 -11.90 -21.12
CA GLY A 245 10.83 -10.90 -20.25
C GLY A 245 12.36 -10.89 -20.35
N TRP A 246 12.99 -12.06 -20.37
CA TRP A 246 14.44 -12.20 -20.54
C TRP A 246 14.94 -11.53 -21.83
N PHE A 247 14.19 -11.60 -22.93
CA PHE A 247 14.56 -10.99 -24.20
C PHE A 247 14.34 -9.48 -24.19
N LEU A 248 13.32 -9.00 -23.45
CA LEU A 248 13.13 -7.57 -23.20
C LEU A 248 14.32 -7.00 -22.42
N TYR A 249 14.73 -7.66 -21.32
CA TYR A 249 15.87 -7.25 -20.50
C TYR A 249 17.16 -7.22 -21.32
N ARG A 250 17.43 -8.29 -22.10
CA ARG A 250 18.55 -8.31 -23.04
C ARG A 250 18.51 -7.13 -24.00
N SER A 251 17.34 -6.86 -24.60
CA SER A 251 17.17 -5.77 -25.56
C SER A 251 17.40 -4.40 -24.93
N ALA A 252 16.91 -4.17 -23.71
CA ALA A 252 17.14 -2.91 -22.99
C ALA A 252 18.62 -2.67 -22.68
N VAL A 253 19.36 -3.72 -22.29
CA VAL A 253 20.78 -3.62 -21.92
C VAL A 253 21.67 -3.32 -23.14
N ILE A 254 21.38 -3.90 -24.31
CA ILE A 254 22.22 -3.71 -25.51
C ILE A 254 22.04 -2.35 -26.19
N LEU A 255 21.05 -1.55 -25.80
CA LEU A 255 20.83 -0.23 -26.40
C LEU A 255 22.01 0.70 -26.11
N LYS A 256 22.75 1.06 -27.16
CA LYS A 256 23.71 2.16 -27.16
C LYS A 256 23.04 3.40 -27.73
N SER A 257 23.11 4.51 -27.01
CA SER A 257 22.57 5.81 -27.44
C SER A 257 23.33 6.95 -26.76
N SER A 258 23.57 8.02 -27.50
CA SER A 258 24.07 9.31 -26.99
C SER A 258 22.95 10.29 -26.65
N ASP A 259 21.70 9.95 -26.98
CA ASP A 259 20.50 10.73 -26.65
C ASP A 259 20.34 10.83 -25.11
N SER A 260 20.20 12.06 -24.63
CA SER A 260 20.14 12.43 -23.21
C SER A 260 18.85 11.96 -22.53
N PHE A 261 17.71 11.96 -23.23
CA PHE A 261 16.47 11.37 -22.74
C PHE A 261 16.63 9.85 -22.59
N ILE A 262 17.18 9.15 -23.59
CA ILE A 262 17.45 7.71 -23.50
C ILE A 262 18.45 7.40 -22.39
N LYS A 263 19.45 8.26 -22.16
CA LYS A 263 20.34 8.16 -21.01
C LYS A 263 19.55 8.23 -19.69
N ALA A 264 18.60 9.16 -19.54
CA ALA A 264 17.74 9.23 -18.38
C ALA A 264 16.90 7.96 -18.18
N ILE A 265 16.30 7.42 -19.25
CA ILE A 265 15.56 6.15 -19.19
C ILE A 265 16.48 4.99 -18.76
N LYS A 266 17.72 4.94 -19.24
CA LYS A 266 18.70 3.91 -18.81
C LYS A 266 19.07 4.03 -17.33
N PHE A 267 19.31 5.25 -16.84
CA PHE A 267 19.61 5.47 -15.42
C PHE A 267 18.43 5.04 -14.54
N ASN A 268 17.21 5.35 -14.93
CA ASN A 268 16.01 4.91 -14.23
C ASN A 268 15.85 3.37 -14.28
N PHE A 269 16.05 2.76 -15.45
CA PHE A 269 16.03 1.31 -15.62
C PHE A 269 17.01 0.63 -14.66
N TYR A 270 18.31 0.91 -14.76
CA TYR A 270 19.31 0.27 -13.89
C TYR A 270 19.13 0.66 -12.43
N GLY A 271 18.96 1.96 -12.17
CA GLY A 271 18.89 2.51 -10.83
C GLY A 271 17.76 1.90 -10.01
N ILE A 272 16.56 1.76 -10.58
CA ILE A 272 15.39 1.23 -9.87
C ILE A 272 15.53 -0.27 -9.63
N PHE A 273 15.93 -1.05 -10.64
CA PHE A 273 16.14 -2.49 -10.45
C PHE A 273 17.27 -2.80 -9.46
N ILE A 274 18.35 -2.02 -9.48
CA ILE A 274 19.48 -2.18 -8.55
C ILE A 274 19.10 -1.72 -7.14
N PHE A 275 18.40 -0.60 -7.00
CA PHE A 275 17.92 -0.11 -5.70
C PHE A 275 17.06 -1.15 -4.99
N PHE A 276 16.10 -1.74 -5.71
CA PHE A 276 15.24 -2.77 -5.14
C PHE A 276 15.95 -4.11 -4.95
N LEU A 277 16.95 -4.44 -5.79
CA LEU A 277 17.82 -5.58 -5.54
C LEU A 277 18.60 -5.41 -4.21
N PHE A 278 19.17 -4.23 -3.95
CA PHE A 278 19.83 -3.98 -2.65
C PHE A 278 18.84 -3.95 -1.49
N SER A 279 17.60 -3.52 -1.74
CA SER A 279 16.55 -3.50 -0.71
C SER A 279 16.18 -4.91 -0.24
N THR A 280 16.40 -5.97 -1.03
CA THR A 280 16.14 -7.36 -0.60
C THR A 280 16.99 -7.79 0.60
N LEU A 281 18.16 -7.14 0.79
CA LEU A 281 19.04 -7.38 1.93
C LEU A 281 18.42 -6.92 3.26
N LYS A 282 17.45 -5.99 3.20
CA LYS A 282 16.77 -5.42 4.36
C LYS A 282 15.36 -5.97 4.58
N GLY A 283 14.86 -6.82 3.67
CA GLY A 283 13.54 -7.42 3.77
C GLY A 283 12.97 -7.81 2.42
N ARG A 284 11.78 -8.42 2.43
CA ARG A 284 11.09 -8.80 1.19
C ARG A 284 10.68 -7.56 0.41
N VAL A 285 10.98 -7.56 -0.89
CA VAL A 285 10.58 -6.50 -1.83
C VAL A 285 9.40 -7.00 -2.64
N GLU A 286 8.30 -6.24 -2.63
CA GLU A 286 7.16 -6.59 -3.46
C GLU A 286 7.50 -6.36 -4.94
N ALA A 287 7.22 -7.37 -5.76
CA ALA A 287 7.70 -7.40 -7.13
C ALA A 287 7.22 -6.22 -7.99
N HIS A 288 6.04 -5.67 -7.68
CA HIS A 288 5.44 -4.56 -8.41
C HIS A 288 6.08 -3.19 -8.12
N TRP A 289 6.94 -3.05 -7.09
CA TRP A 289 7.58 -1.75 -6.77
C TRP A 289 8.50 -1.24 -7.88
N THR A 290 8.98 -2.12 -8.74
CA THR A 290 9.82 -1.80 -9.91
C THR A 290 9.02 -1.28 -11.11
N LEU A 291 7.71 -0.98 -10.97
CA LEU A 291 6.85 -0.52 -12.06
C LEU A 291 7.46 0.62 -12.91
N PRO A 292 8.07 1.68 -12.34
CA PRO A 292 8.75 2.69 -13.16
C PRO A 292 9.96 2.14 -13.94
N GLY A 293 10.65 1.14 -13.39
CA GLY A 293 11.71 0.40 -14.09
C GLY A 293 11.19 -0.45 -15.24
N MET A 294 10.00 -1.05 -15.09
CA MET A 294 9.31 -1.80 -16.17
C MET A 294 8.87 -0.89 -17.33
N LEU A 295 8.46 0.35 -17.03
CA LEU A 295 8.22 1.38 -18.05
C LEU A 295 9.50 1.69 -18.85
N CYS A 296 10.64 1.81 -18.16
CA CYS A 296 11.92 2.03 -18.81
C CYS A 296 12.36 0.82 -19.64
N LEU A 297 12.17 -0.39 -19.12
CA LEU A 297 12.40 -1.65 -19.85
C LEU A 297 11.62 -1.68 -21.16
N PHE A 298 10.33 -1.35 -21.12
CA PHE A 298 9.48 -1.28 -22.32
C PHE A 298 10.02 -0.30 -23.35
N ILE A 299 10.33 0.95 -22.95
CA ILE A 299 10.84 2.00 -23.85
C ILE A 299 12.15 1.55 -24.51
N LEU A 300 13.12 1.05 -23.73
CA LEU A 300 14.43 0.65 -24.23
C LEU A 300 14.33 -0.58 -25.15
N ALA A 301 13.57 -1.60 -24.76
CA ALA A 301 13.37 -2.80 -25.55
C ALA A 301 12.68 -2.48 -26.88
N TYR A 302 11.65 -1.64 -26.87
CA TYR A 302 10.96 -1.19 -28.08
C TYR A 302 11.93 -0.54 -29.06
N ILE A 303 12.73 0.44 -28.61
CA ILE A 303 13.65 1.19 -29.48
C ILE A 303 14.68 0.25 -30.12
N VAL A 304 15.20 -0.73 -29.39
CA VAL A 304 16.14 -1.71 -29.93
C VAL A 304 15.47 -2.64 -30.93
N MET A 305 14.34 -3.23 -30.55
CA MET A 305 13.65 -4.22 -31.35
C MET A 305 13.01 -3.61 -32.59
N ALA A 306 12.69 -2.31 -32.60
CA ALA A 306 12.15 -1.64 -33.77
C ALA A 306 13.21 -1.38 -34.86
N ARG A 307 14.51 -1.44 -34.54
CA ARG A 307 15.63 -1.24 -35.49
C ARG A 307 15.97 -2.48 -36.32
N LYS A 308 15.48 -3.65 -35.93
CA LYS A 308 15.77 -4.93 -36.61
C LYS A 308 14.49 -5.74 -36.77
N PRO A 309 14.43 -6.70 -37.73
CA PRO A 309 13.31 -7.63 -37.80
C PRO A 309 13.14 -8.38 -36.48
N VAL A 310 11.91 -8.43 -35.98
CA VAL A 310 11.58 -9.20 -34.78
C VAL A 310 11.69 -10.69 -35.13
N PRO A 311 12.41 -11.51 -34.35
CA PRO A 311 12.49 -12.92 -34.63
C PRO A 311 11.12 -13.60 -34.57
N LYS A 312 10.78 -14.44 -35.55
CA LYS A 312 9.48 -15.14 -35.60
C LYS A 312 9.20 -15.99 -34.36
N TRP A 313 10.24 -16.56 -33.75
CA TRP A 313 10.09 -17.32 -32.50
C TRP A 313 9.66 -16.40 -31.34
N PHE A 314 10.15 -15.16 -31.29
CA PHE A 314 9.79 -14.19 -30.26
C PHE A 314 8.34 -13.76 -30.43
N GLU A 315 7.90 -13.48 -31.67
CA GLU A 315 6.50 -13.13 -31.94
C GLU A 315 5.55 -14.25 -31.48
N LYS A 316 5.87 -15.51 -31.77
CA LYS A 316 5.09 -16.67 -31.30
C LYS A 316 5.04 -16.73 -29.77
N LEU A 317 6.18 -16.61 -29.09
CA LEU A 317 6.24 -16.62 -27.63
C LEU A 317 5.48 -15.44 -27.03
N ALA A 318 5.55 -14.25 -27.63
CA ALA A 318 4.81 -13.08 -27.19
C ALA A 318 3.30 -13.28 -27.32
N ILE A 319 2.83 -13.88 -28.41
CA ILE A 319 1.41 -14.23 -28.59
C ILE A 319 0.95 -15.25 -27.54
N VAL A 320 1.73 -16.31 -27.30
CA VAL A 320 1.43 -17.30 -26.24
C VAL A 320 1.40 -16.62 -24.87
N ASN A 321 2.36 -15.75 -24.59
CA ASN A 321 2.43 -14.99 -23.35
C ASN A 321 1.20 -14.08 -23.16
N ILE A 322 0.78 -13.35 -24.20
CA ILE A 322 -0.44 -12.54 -24.19
C ILE A 322 -1.67 -13.42 -23.94
N ALA A 323 -1.76 -14.57 -24.60
CA ALA A 323 -2.86 -15.51 -24.41
C ALA A 323 -2.93 -16.02 -22.96
N LEU A 324 -1.79 -16.31 -22.33
CA LEU A 324 -1.72 -16.67 -20.91
C LEU A 324 -2.17 -15.52 -20.00
N ILE A 325 -1.77 -14.28 -20.28
CA ILE A 325 -2.22 -13.11 -19.53
C ILE A 325 -3.74 -12.93 -19.65
N VAL A 326 -4.29 -13.03 -20.87
CA VAL A 326 -5.73 -12.95 -21.12
C VAL A 326 -6.45 -14.10 -20.41
N LEU A 327 -5.90 -15.31 -20.42
CA LEU A 327 -6.46 -16.45 -19.68
C LEU A 327 -6.54 -16.16 -18.18
N VAL A 328 -5.46 -15.66 -17.57
CA VAL A 328 -5.45 -15.26 -16.15
C VAL A 328 -6.52 -14.19 -15.88
N ARG A 329 -6.63 -13.18 -16.75
CA ARG A 329 -7.68 -12.16 -16.66
C ARG A 329 -9.09 -12.74 -16.67
N LEU A 330 -9.36 -13.72 -17.53
CA LEU A 330 -10.65 -14.41 -17.58
C LEU A 330 -10.89 -15.24 -16.32
N ILE A 331 -9.87 -15.93 -15.79
CA ILE A 331 -9.95 -16.69 -14.55
C ILE A 331 -10.31 -15.81 -13.34
N LEU A 332 -9.91 -14.54 -13.33
CA LEU A 332 -10.29 -13.60 -12.26
C LEU A 332 -11.75 -13.13 -12.32
N ILE A 333 -12.45 -13.35 -13.45
CA ILE A 333 -13.87 -12.99 -13.63
C ILE A 333 -14.77 -14.19 -13.36
N PHE A 334 -14.39 -15.37 -13.86
CA PHE A 334 -15.23 -16.55 -13.81
C PHE A 334 -14.79 -17.51 -12.69
N PRO A 335 -15.63 -17.78 -11.68
CA PRO A 335 -15.29 -18.69 -10.59
C PRO A 335 -15.35 -20.15 -11.07
N ILE A 336 -14.24 -20.63 -11.64
CA ILE A 336 -14.12 -22.02 -12.10
C ILE A 336 -13.81 -22.93 -10.89
N ASN A 337 -14.75 -23.82 -10.54
CA ASN A 337 -14.66 -24.68 -9.34
C ASN A 337 -13.31 -25.41 -9.15
N ALA A 338 -12.72 -25.94 -10.21
CA ALA A 338 -11.44 -26.63 -10.14
C ALA A 338 -10.28 -25.68 -9.74
N LEU A 339 -10.31 -24.44 -10.24
CA LEU A 339 -9.31 -23.42 -9.98
C LEU A 339 -9.49 -22.74 -8.63
N MET A 340 -10.71 -22.72 -8.11
CA MET A 340 -11.03 -22.20 -6.77
C MET A 340 -10.39 -22.99 -5.63
N LYS A 341 -9.76 -24.14 -5.90
CA LYS A 341 -8.90 -24.86 -4.95
C LYS A 341 -7.53 -24.19 -4.74
N VAL A 342 -7.13 -23.30 -5.65
CA VAL A 342 -5.88 -22.54 -5.56
C VAL A 342 -6.15 -21.26 -4.76
N ASN A 343 -5.50 -21.13 -3.61
CA ASN A 343 -5.73 -20.00 -2.67
C ASN A 343 -5.65 -18.62 -3.32
N VAL A 344 -4.70 -18.42 -4.24
CA VAL A 344 -4.52 -17.13 -4.95
C VAL A 344 -5.73 -16.78 -5.82
N ILE A 345 -6.40 -17.77 -6.41
CA ILE A 345 -7.62 -17.57 -7.22
C ILE A 345 -8.82 -17.40 -6.30
N ALA A 346 -8.96 -18.27 -5.29
CA ALA A 346 -10.05 -18.23 -4.32
C ALA A 346 -10.16 -16.89 -3.57
N TYR A 347 -9.03 -16.20 -3.44
CA TYR A 347 -8.93 -14.88 -2.84
C TYR A 347 -9.82 -13.82 -3.51
N TYR A 348 -10.06 -13.93 -4.83
CA TYR A 348 -10.81 -12.96 -5.64
C TYR A 348 -12.32 -13.20 -5.70
N PHE A 349 -12.87 -14.18 -4.98
CA PHE A 349 -14.31 -14.50 -5.06
C PHE A 349 -14.96 -14.70 -3.71
N GLY A 350 -16.25 -14.39 -3.61
CA GLY A 350 -17.09 -14.66 -2.44
C GLY A 350 -16.95 -13.64 -1.32
N THR A 351 -16.22 -12.54 -1.54
CA THR A 351 -16.00 -11.48 -0.53
C THR A 351 -17.26 -10.65 -0.33
N GLU A 352 -17.99 -10.35 -1.41
CA GLU A 352 -19.26 -9.62 -1.32
C GLU A 352 -20.27 -10.40 -0.49
N LYS A 353 -20.42 -11.70 -0.79
CA LYS A 353 -21.31 -12.59 -0.05
C LYS A 353 -20.91 -12.68 1.42
N TRP A 354 -19.62 -12.82 1.71
CA TRP A 354 -19.10 -12.83 3.08
C TRP A 354 -19.46 -11.55 3.83
N ALA A 355 -19.24 -10.38 3.22
CA ALA A 355 -19.52 -9.08 3.85
C ALA A 355 -21.01 -8.91 4.17
N LYS A 356 -21.89 -9.36 3.26
CA LYS A 356 -23.35 -9.35 3.46
C LYS A 356 -23.78 -10.31 4.57
N GLN A 357 -23.21 -11.51 4.64
CA GLN A 357 -23.51 -12.49 5.69
C GLN A 357 -23.12 -12.01 7.09
N ILE A 358 -21.99 -11.31 7.23
CA ILE A 358 -21.63 -10.66 8.49
C ILE A 358 -22.61 -9.52 8.81
N HIS A 359 -23.00 -8.74 7.80
CA HIS A 359 -23.95 -7.64 7.97
C HIS A 359 -25.35 -8.11 8.36
N GLU A 360 -25.84 -9.25 7.85
CA GLU A 360 -27.10 -9.86 8.27
C GLU A 360 -27.15 -10.16 9.78
N LYS A 361 -26.01 -10.46 10.39
CA LYS A 361 -25.89 -10.68 11.84
C LYS A 361 -25.74 -9.37 12.62
N ALA A 362 -24.87 -8.48 12.14
CA ALA A 362 -24.56 -7.24 12.84
C ALA A 362 -25.62 -6.14 12.66
N GLY A 363 -26.40 -6.17 11.57
CA GLY A 363 -27.29 -5.09 11.15
C GLY A 363 -26.55 -3.77 11.03
N ASP A 364 -27.15 -2.72 11.58
CA ASP A 364 -26.59 -1.36 11.59
C ASP A 364 -25.57 -1.09 12.69
N TYR A 365 -25.28 -2.08 13.55
CA TYR A 365 -24.28 -1.90 14.59
C TYR A 365 -22.87 -1.92 13.99
N PRO A 366 -21.91 -1.22 14.63
CA PRO A 366 -20.53 -1.35 14.26
C PRO A 366 -19.97 -2.76 14.39
N VAL A 367 -19.01 -3.08 13.53
CA VAL A 367 -18.38 -4.40 13.48
C VAL A 367 -16.89 -4.27 13.71
N ILE A 368 -16.39 -4.96 14.72
CA ILE A 368 -14.97 -4.95 15.05
C ILE A 368 -14.35 -6.24 14.52
N PHE A 369 -13.24 -6.13 13.79
CA PHE A 369 -12.46 -7.24 13.29
C PHE A 369 -11.07 -7.23 13.92
N TYR A 370 -10.48 -8.41 14.08
CA TYR A 370 -9.19 -8.57 14.75
C TYR A 370 -8.03 -8.61 13.74
N ASN A 371 -6.97 -7.83 14.00
CA ASN A 371 -5.64 -7.88 13.35
C ASN A 371 -5.66 -7.87 11.81
N SER A 372 -6.46 -7.01 11.21
CA SER A 372 -6.55 -6.92 9.76
C SER A 372 -7.15 -5.60 9.35
N PHE A 373 -6.40 -4.77 8.63
CA PHE A 373 -6.98 -3.60 7.93
C PHE A 373 -7.79 -4.03 6.70
N GLN A 374 -7.51 -5.21 6.14
CA GLN A 374 -8.09 -5.70 4.88
C GLN A 374 -9.54 -6.16 5.05
N THR A 375 -9.80 -6.91 6.11
CA THR A 375 -11.10 -7.50 6.44
C THR A 375 -12.19 -6.43 6.70
N PRO A 376 -12.03 -5.48 7.64
CA PRO A 376 -13.00 -4.41 7.87
C PRO A 376 -13.18 -3.53 6.63
N SER A 377 -12.11 -3.32 5.85
CA SER A 377 -12.20 -2.52 4.62
C SER A 377 -13.06 -3.18 3.55
N ARG A 378 -12.94 -4.50 3.37
CA ARG A 378 -13.82 -5.28 2.49
C ARG A 378 -15.26 -5.25 2.97
N TYR A 379 -15.49 -5.41 4.28
CA TYR A 379 -16.81 -5.29 4.89
C TYR A 379 -17.42 -3.90 4.60
N ASN A 380 -16.65 -2.84 4.86
CA ASN A 380 -17.03 -1.46 4.65
C ASN A 380 -17.38 -1.16 3.19
N TYR A 381 -16.55 -1.60 2.26
CA TYR A 381 -16.78 -1.40 0.83
C TYR A 381 -18.11 -2.03 0.37
N TYR A 382 -18.31 -3.32 0.64
CA TYR A 382 -19.48 -4.04 0.14
C TYR A 382 -20.79 -3.65 0.82
N ASN A 383 -20.73 -3.19 2.08
CA ASN A 383 -21.89 -2.69 2.82
C ASN A 383 -22.03 -1.17 2.75
N ARG A 384 -21.24 -0.48 1.91
CA ARG A 384 -21.25 0.99 1.73
C ARG A 384 -21.23 1.75 3.06
N SER A 385 -20.32 1.34 3.94
CA SER A 385 -20.28 1.73 5.34
C SER A 385 -18.85 2.11 5.76
N THR A 386 -18.74 2.78 6.90
CA THR A 386 -17.46 2.98 7.62
C THR A 386 -17.55 2.42 9.04
N LYS A 387 -18.52 1.53 9.31
CA LYS A 387 -18.81 0.97 10.64
C LYS A 387 -17.98 -0.29 10.96
N GLY A 388 -17.29 -0.85 9.98
CA GLY A 388 -16.29 -1.89 10.15
C GLY A 388 -14.96 -1.30 10.63
N PHE A 389 -14.38 -1.88 11.66
CA PHE A 389 -13.18 -1.35 12.31
C PHE A 389 -12.11 -2.43 12.52
N SER A 390 -10.85 -2.04 12.35
CA SER A 390 -9.70 -2.90 12.69
C SER A 390 -9.30 -2.68 14.14
N TYR A 391 -9.47 -3.69 14.98
CA TYR A 391 -8.78 -3.75 16.25
C TYR A 391 -7.40 -4.35 16.04
N ASP A 392 -6.37 -3.54 16.23
CA ASP A 392 -4.98 -3.86 15.96
C ASP A 392 -4.26 -4.17 17.28
N SER A 393 -4.17 -5.46 17.58
CA SER A 393 -3.51 -5.86 18.80
C SER A 393 -2.02 -5.55 18.76
N ARG A 394 -1.40 -5.54 19.93
CA ARG A 394 0.06 -5.44 20.13
C ARG A 394 0.90 -6.48 19.40
N TYR A 395 0.28 -7.55 18.88
CA TYR A 395 0.93 -8.57 18.04
C TYR A 395 0.83 -8.27 16.55
N TYR A 396 0.11 -7.21 16.18
CA TYR A 396 -0.11 -6.78 14.81
C TYR A 396 0.55 -5.41 14.55
N ARG A 397 0.59 -5.04 13.27
CA ARG A 397 1.13 -3.75 12.83
C ARG A 397 0.06 -2.67 12.96
N LYS A 398 0.50 -1.44 13.23
CA LYS A 398 -0.36 -0.26 13.06
C LYS A 398 -0.71 -0.07 11.58
N ASN A 399 -1.83 0.58 11.33
CA ASN A 399 -2.34 0.97 10.02
C ASN A 399 -3.21 2.24 10.14
N GLN A 400 -3.96 2.59 9.09
CA GLN A 400 -4.73 3.83 9.05
C GLN A 400 -5.96 3.82 9.97
N TYR A 401 -6.49 2.65 10.37
CA TYR A 401 -7.57 2.56 11.35
C TYR A 401 -7.15 3.10 12.72
N ASP A 402 -5.86 3.05 13.07
CA ASP A 402 -5.31 3.67 14.28
C ASP A 402 -5.34 5.21 14.24
N ILE A 403 -5.40 5.81 13.05
CA ILE A 403 -5.33 7.27 12.85
C ILE A 403 -6.73 7.87 12.68
N TRP A 404 -7.62 7.19 11.96
CA TRP A 404 -8.97 7.72 11.70
C TRP A 404 -9.79 7.91 12.97
N PRO A 405 -10.77 8.83 12.96
CA PRO A 405 -11.71 9.03 14.08
C PRO A 405 -12.76 7.89 14.21
N LEU A 406 -12.47 6.70 13.68
CA LEU A 406 -13.40 5.57 13.68
C LEU A 406 -13.57 4.98 15.07
N GLU A 407 -12.47 4.75 15.81
CA GLU A 407 -12.53 4.25 17.19
C GLU A 407 -13.44 5.11 18.07
N ASP A 408 -13.33 6.44 17.94
CA ASP A 408 -14.07 7.43 18.71
C ASP A 408 -15.59 7.24 18.53
N SER A 409 -16.01 6.82 17.34
CA SER A 409 -17.42 6.55 17.04
C SER A 409 -17.95 5.23 17.62
N LEU A 410 -17.07 4.34 18.09
CA LEU A 410 -17.38 2.99 18.59
C LEU A 410 -17.40 2.89 20.10
N ARG A 411 -16.56 3.69 20.77
CA ARG A 411 -16.42 3.65 22.23
C ARG A 411 -17.76 3.89 22.92
N ASN A 412 -17.96 3.19 24.03
CA ASN A 412 -19.18 3.24 24.86
C ASN A 412 -20.48 2.82 24.14
N LYS A 413 -20.40 2.32 22.90
CA LYS A 413 -21.56 1.84 22.12
C LYS A 413 -21.56 0.33 22.02
N ARG A 414 -22.70 -0.20 21.61
CA ARG A 414 -22.86 -1.61 21.28
C ARG A 414 -22.20 -1.92 19.92
N ALA A 415 -21.43 -3.00 19.85
CA ALA A 415 -20.80 -3.45 18.61
C ALA A 415 -20.79 -4.99 18.51
N TYR A 416 -20.61 -5.47 17.29
CA TYR A 416 -20.47 -6.89 16.99
C TYR A 416 -19.00 -7.21 16.72
N PHE A 417 -18.38 -8.01 17.59
CA PHE A 417 -16.99 -8.40 17.46
C PHE A 417 -16.89 -9.72 16.70
N VAL A 418 -16.19 -9.73 15.57
CA VAL A 418 -16.10 -10.87 14.65
C VAL A 418 -14.67 -11.38 14.60
N ILE A 419 -14.50 -12.67 14.89
CA ILE A 419 -13.20 -13.36 14.85
C ILE A 419 -13.28 -14.68 14.07
N PRO A 420 -12.17 -15.14 13.48
CA PRO A 420 -12.14 -16.41 12.74
C PRO A 420 -12.13 -17.64 13.65
N ASP A 421 -11.66 -17.49 14.90
CA ASP A 421 -11.53 -18.58 15.86
C ASP A 421 -12.62 -18.52 16.94
N SER A 422 -12.96 -19.66 17.55
CA SER A 422 -14.00 -19.71 18.59
C SER A 422 -13.49 -19.12 19.91
N HIS A 423 -14.31 -18.33 20.61
CA HIS A 423 -14.06 -17.92 22.01
C HIS A 423 -14.17 -19.08 23.02
N GLY A 424 -14.42 -20.29 22.55
CA GLY A 424 -14.67 -21.47 23.38
C GLY A 424 -16.05 -21.46 24.03
N ASN A 425 -16.28 -22.38 24.96
CA ASN A 425 -17.60 -22.58 25.59
C ASN A 425 -17.91 -21.59 26.72
N LYS A 426 -16.95 -20.72 27.09
CA LYS A 426 -17.09 -19.80 28.24
C LYS A 426 -17.82 -18.51 27.90
N VAL A 427 -17.90 -18.15 26.62
CA VAL A 427 -18.53 -16.91 26.16
C VAL A 427 -19.64 -17.26 25.18
N LYS A 428 -20.84 -16.71 25.39
CA LYS A 428 -21.94 -16.87 24.43
C LYS A 428 -21.57 -16.14 23.14
N GLN A 429 -21.46 -16.90 22.06
CA GLN A 429 -21.09 -16.39 20.74
C GLN A 429 -22.02 -16.98 19.68
N ASP A 430 -22.16 -16.26 18.58
CA ASP A 430 -22.81 -16.75 17.36
C ASP A 430 -21.80 -17.51 16.49
N THR A 431 -22.27 -18.54 15.81
CA THR A 431 -21.54 -19.18 14.70
C THR A 431 -22.09 -18.67 13.38
N ILE A 432 -21.23 -18.14 12.52
CA ILE A 432 -21.58 -17.53 11.25
C ILE A 432 -20.95 -18.34 10.12
N ASN A 433 -21.77 -19.10 9.39
CA ASN A 433 -21.31 -19.85 8.22
C ASN A 433 -21.23 -18.92 7.00
N THR A 434 -20.01 -18.56 6.59
CA THR A 434 -19.80 -17.63 5.48
C THR A 434 -19.25 -18.31 4.23
N SER A 435 -19.28 -17.62 3.09
CA SER A 435 -18.58 -18.02 1.86
C SER A 435 -17.06 -18.12 2.00
N LYS A 436 -16.48 -17.60 3.08
CA LYS A 436 -15.05 -17.60 3.38
C LYS A 436 -14.69 -18.49 4.58
N GLY A 437 -15.60 -19.39 4.98
CA GLY A 437 -15.43 -20.26 6.14
C GLY A 437 -16.30 -19.85 7.32
N VAL A 438 -16.05 -20.46 8.48
CA VAL A 438 -16.79 -20.18 9.70
C VAL A 438 -16.15 -18.99 10.42
N PHE A 439 -16.98 -18.05 10.86
CA PHE A 439 -16.60 -16.96 11.77
C PHE A 439 -17.44 -17.04 13.03
N TYR A 440 -16.94 -16.44 14.10
CA TYR A 440 -17.64 -16.35 15.37
C TYR A 440 -17.89 -14.89 15.72
N GLY A 441 -19.09 -14.61 16.24
CA GLY A 441 -19.54 -13.26 16.57
C GLY A 441 -19.89 -13.11 18.04
N LEU A 442 -19.45 -12.02 18.65
CA LEU A 442 -19.72 -11.68 20.05
C LEU A 442 -20.33 -10.28 20.13
N TRP A 443 -21.49 -10.15 20.79
CA TRP A 443 -22.06 -8.85 21.11
C TRP A 443 -21.34 -8.21 22.29
N ILE A 444 -20.85 -7.00 22.09
CA ILE A 444 -20.24 -6.17 23.12
C ILE A 444 -21.16 -4.98 23.36
N ASP A 445 -21.88 -4.96 24.49
CA ASP A 445 -22.92 -3.96 24.75
C ASP A 445 -22.38 -2.55 25.02
N LYS A 446 -21.23 -2.47 25.72
CA LYS A 446 -20.50 -1.22 25.97
C LYS A 446 -19.04 -1.43 25.61
N VAL A 447 -18.64 -1.01 24.41
CA VAL A 447 -17.28 -1.16 23.92
C VAL A 447 -16.30 -0.31 24.74
N ARG A 448 -15.37 -0.98 25.40
CA ARG A 448 -14.25 -0.37 26.13
C ARG A 448 -12.96 -0.69 25.40
N MET A 449 -12.40 0.29 24.69
CA MET A 449 -11.12 0.16 23.98
C MET A 449 -10.32 1.46 24.02
N TYR A 450 -8.99 1.31 23.97
CA TYR A 450 -8.02 2.39 24.19
C TYR A 450 -6.86 2.36 23.19
N GLN A 451 -7.08 2.06 21.90
CA GLN A 451 -5.98 1.89 20.94
C GLN A 451 -5.17 3.18 20.71
N LYS A 452 -5.83 4.34 20.70
CA LYS A 452 -5.14 5.63 20.53
C LYS A 452 -4.41 6.13 21.77
N VAL A 453 -4.74 5.64 22.97
CA VAL A 453 -4.14 6.13 24.23
C VAL A 453 -2.62 5.98 24.17
N SER A 454 -1.90 7.03 24.52
CA SER A 454 -0.45 6.98 24.55
C SER A 454 0.04 6.69 25.96
N VAL A 455 0.91 5.69 26.10
CA VAL A 455 1.58 5.37 27.37
C VAL A 455 3.08 5.39 27.11
N ASN A 456 3.79 6.34 27.69
CA ASN A 456 5.25 6.42 27.55
C ASN A 456 5.90 6.75 28.90
N PRO A 457 7.13 6.28 29.16
CA PRO A 457 7.85 6.68 30.34
C PRO A 457 8.20 8.18 30.24
N VAL A 458 8.09 8.90 31.36
CA VAL A 458 8.43 10.33 31.46
C VAL A 458 9.92 10.54 31.18
N VAL A 459 10.75 9.61 31.63
CA VAL A 459 12.20 9.56 31.39
C VAL A 459 12.53 8.27 30.68
N ALA A 460 13.34 8.34 29.63
CA ALA A 460 13.78 7.15 28.91
C ALA A 460 14.49 6.17 29.87
N PRO A 461 14.15 4.87 29.83
CA PRO A 461 14.83 3.88 30.68
C PRO A 461 16.33 3.85 30.40
N ALA A 462 17.13 3.86 31.46
CA ALA A 462 18.58 3.68 31.39
C ALA A 462 18.95 2.19 31.38
N ASP A 463 20.22 1.87 31.71
CA ASP A 463 20.69 0.49 31.87
C ASP A 463 19.99 -0.16 33.07
N TRP A 464 19.30 -1.28 32.83
CA TRP A 464 18.61 -2.07 33.85
C TRP A 464 19.45 -3.27 34.26
N LYS A 465 19.33 -3.67 35.53
CA LYS A 465 19.95 -4.91 35.98
C LYS A 465 19.08 -6.11 35.61
N SER A 466 19.71 -7.19 35.15
CA SER A 466 19.04 -8.44 34.79
C SER A 466 18.13 -8.93 35.91
N GLY A 467 16.85 -9.11 35.60
CA GLY A 467 15.83 -9.55 36.56
C GLY A 467 15.57 -8.59 37.72
N ALA A 468 15.88 -7.30 37.60
CA ALA A 468 15.47 -6.30 38.59
C ALA A 468 14.02 -5.84 38.38
N ALA A 469 13.39 -5.40 39.47
CA ALA A 469 12.12 -4.67 39.41
C ALA A 469 12.44 -3.18 39.32
N GLU A 470 12.00 -2.56 38.23
CA GLU A 470 12.29 -1.16 37.88
C GLU A 470 11.01 -0.35 37.99
N THR A 471 11.08 0.75 38.74
CA THR A 471 9.93 1.67 38.90
C THR A 471 10.02 2.76 37.86
N LEU A 472 9.01 2.88 37.02
CA LEU A 472 8.91 3.92 36.00
C LEU A 472 7.75 4.86 36.29
N LYS A 473 8.01 6.15 36.10
CA LYS A 473 6.93 7.14 35.97
C LYS A 473 6.41 7.12 34.55
N LEU A 474 5.16 6.72 34.37
CA LEU A 474 4.49 6.57 33.08
C LEU A 474 3.53 7.73 32.86
N LYS A 475 3.73 8.47 31.77
CA LYS A 475 2.78 9.47 31.28
C LYS A 475 1.74 8.78 30.40
N ILE A 476 0.47 8.87 30.81
CA ILE A 476 -0.67 8.37 30.06
C ILE A 476 -1.44 9.55 29.50
N THR A 477 -1.58 9.62 28.18
CA THR A 477 -2.26 10.70 27.47
C THR A 477 -3.55 10.20 26.85
N ASN A 478 -4.67 10.85 27.15
CA ASN A 478 -5.96 10.60 26.53
C ASN A 478 -6.13 11.47 25.28
N PRO A 479 -6.07 10.91 24.06
CA PRO A 479 -6.24 11.68 22.82
C PRO A 479 -7.72 11.85 22.42
N TYR A 480 -8.66 11.23 23.15
CA TYR A 480 -10.07 11.28 22.80
C TYR A 480 -10.71 12.60 23.24
N ASN A 481 -11.85 12.91 22.62
CA ASN A 481 -12.74 14.01 23.00
C ASN A 481 -13.64 13.68 24.21
N GLU A 482 -13.52 12.47 24.77
CA GLU A 482 -14.25 12.00 25.94
C GLU A 482 -13.29 11.55 27.03
N ALA A 483 -13.73 11.66 28.29
CA ALA A 483 -12.96 11.14 29.42
C ALA A 483 -12.81 9.60 29.32
N ILE A 484 -11.71 9.09 29.86
CA ILE A 484 -11.45 7.65 29.96
C ILE A 484 -11.21 7.26 31.42
N SER A 485 -11.63 6.05 31.77
CA SER A 485 -11.34 5.44 33.07
C SER A 485 -10.56 4.14 32.87
N LEU A 486 -9.47 3.97 33.62
CA LEU A 486 -8.67 2.74 33.59
C LEU A 486 -9.06 1.75 34.71
N GLY A 487 -9.88 2.18 35.68
CA GLY A 487 -10.34 1.35 36.81
C GLY A 487 -11.33 0.26 36.41
N ASN A 488 -11.50 -0.76 37.25
CA ASN A 488 -12.30 -1.94 36.92
C ASN A 488 -13.59 -2.09 37.73
N THR A 489 -13.80 -1.26 38.74
CA THR A 489 -15.02 -1.25 39.55
C THR A 489 -16.22 -0.93 38.69
N GLY A 490 -17.18 -1.86 38.64
CA GLY A 490 -18.42 -1.70 37.89
C GLY A 490 -18.29 -1.86 36.36
N GLU A 491 -17.10 -2.15 35.84
CA GLU A 491 -16.89 -2.35 34.40
C GLU A 491 -16.94 -3.84 34.03
N THR A 492 -17.80 -4.19 33.07
CA THR A 492 -17.91 -5.56 32.53
C THR A 492 -16.60 -6.03 31.89
N TRP A 493 -15.93 -5.11 31.19
CA TRP A 493 -14.72 -5.37 30.44
C TRP A 493 -13.53 -4.79 31.17
N LYS A 494 -12.71 -5.65 31.76
CA LYS A 494 -11.57 -5.22 32.59
C LYS A 494 -10.45 -4.64 31.74
N CYS A 495 -9.84 -3.57 32.24
CA CYS A 495 -8.67 -2.90 31.70
C CYS A 495 -7.43 -3.27 32.52
N TYR A 496 -6.32 -3.54 31.82
CA TYR A 496 -5.04 -3.88 32.40
C TYR A 496 -3.95 -3.09 31.69
N LEU A 497 -3.06 -2.47 32.47
CA LEU A 497 -1.83 -1.92 31.95
C LEU A 497 -0.76 -3.02 31.97
N GLU A 498 -0.20 -3.33 30.82
CA GLU A 498 0.71 -4.45 30.62
C GLU A 498 1.95 -3.99 29.83
N TYR A 499 3.05 -4.73 29.96
CA TYR A 499 4.29 -4.51 29.24
C TYR A 499 4.83 -5.81 28.65
N GLY A 500 5.58 -5.70 27.56
CA GLY A 500 6.30 -6.81 26.93
C GLY A 500 7.62 -6.34 26.34
N PHE A 501 8.53 -7.28 26.10
CA PHE A 501 9.83 -6.99 25.48
C PHE A 501 9.96 -7.71 24.16
N LYS A 502 10.54 -7.02 23.18
CA LYS A 502 10.92 -7.59 21.90
C LYS A 502 12.45 -7.69 21.80
N LYS A 503 12.96 -8.88 21.52
CA LYS A 503 14.38 -9.17 21.25
C LYS A 503 14.47 -10.04 20.00
N ASP A 504 15.36 -9.69 19.07
CA ASP A 504 15.62 -10.43 17.82
C ASP A 504 14.39 -10.76 16.95
N GLY A 505 13.30 -9.99 17.09
CA GLY A 505 12.06 -10.20 16.35
C GLY A 505 10.97 -10.90 17.15
N ASP A 506 11.35 -11.61 18.21
CA ASP A 506 10.45 -12.33 19.10
C ASP A 506 9.92 -11.40 20.19
N LEU A 507 8.60 -11.42 20.35
CA LEU A 507 7.89 -10.63 21.35
C LEU A 507 7.54 -11.54 22.53
N SER A 508 7.98 -11.15 23.73
CA SER A 508 7.67 -11.88 24.95
C SER A 508 6.18 -11.86 25.25
N GLU A 509 5.75 -12.76 26.12
CA GLU A 509 4.45 -12.64 26.78
C GLU A 509 4.36 -11.27 27.50
N PHE A 510 3.17 -10.68 27.45
CA PHE A 510 2.90 -9.43 28.15
C PHE A 510 2.52 -9.70 29.60
N LYS A 511 3.09 -8.92 30.50
CA LYS A 511 2.88 -9.03 31.95
C LYS A 511 2.18 -7.78 32.47
N PRO A 512 1.35 -7.89 33.52
CA PRO A 512 0.75 -6.72 34.15
C PRO A 512 1.83 -5.82 34.77
N ILE A 513 1.67 -4.51 34.60
CA ILE A 513 2.40 -3.50 35.38
C ILE A 513 1.72 -3.41 36.74
N VAL A 514 2.52 -3.43 37.81
CA VAL A 514 2.00 -3.17 39.16
C VAL A 514 1.81 -1.67 39.30
N ALA A 515 0.56 -1.21 39.18
CA ALA A 515 0.13 0.18 39.32
C ALA A 515 -1.33 0.23 39.82
N ASP A 516 -1.68 1.24 40.62
CA ASP A 516 -3.08 1.49 41.00
C ASP A 516 -3.78 2.28 39.88
N LEU A 517 -4.71 1.62 39.20
CA LEU A 517 -5.51 2.20 38.12
C LEU A 517 -6.96 2.46 38.53
N GLU A 518 -7.37 2.07 39.74
CA GLU A 518 -8.79 1.93 40.08
C GLU A 518 -9.53 3.27 40.05
N ASN A 519 -8.85 4.33 40.47
CA ASN A 519 -9.39 5.69 40.48
C ASN A 519 -8.88 6.55 39.31
N VAL A 520 -8.17 5.96 38.34
CA VAL A 520 -7.57 6.70 37.24
C VAL A 520 -8.63 7.13 36.24
N HIS A 521 -8.89 8.42 36.22
CA HIS A 521 -9.75 9.12 35.26
C HIS A 521 -8.93 10.19 34.55
N ILE A 522 -9.00 10.22 33.23
CA ILE A 522 -8.23 11.16 32.40
C ILE A 522 -9.22 11.92 31.52
N GLY A 523 -9.28 13.25 31.67
CA GLY A 523 -10.15 14.10 30.86
C GLY A 523 -9.74 14.14 29.38
N PRO A 524 -10.60 14.67 28.51
CA PRO A 524 -10.31 14.80 27.07
C PRO A 524 -9.02 15.60 26.82
N GLY A 525 -8.09 15.05 26.04
CA GLY A 525 -6.81 15.69 25.73
C GLY A 525 -5.82 15.79 26.90
N GLU A 526 -6.19 15.33 28.10
CA GLU A 526 -5.35 15.44 29.28
C GLU A 526 -4.31 14.33 29.36
N SER A 527 -3.31 14.56 30.21
CA SER A 527 -2.31 13.56 30.57
C SER A 527 -2.21 13.45 32.08
N ILE A 528 -1.96 12.24 32.56
CA ILE A 528 -1.60 12.00 33.96
C ILE A 528 -0.26 11.27 34.03
N GLU A 529 0.33 11.24 35.21
CA GLU A 529 1.53 10.48 35.50
C GLU A 529 1.24 9.50 36.63
N ILE A 530 1.61 8.23 36.44
CA ILE A 530 1.49 7.18 37.44
C ILE A 530 2.82 6.47 37.61
N GLU A 531 3.06 5.88 38.78
CA GLU A 531 4.18 4.97 38.98
C GLU A 531 3.76 3.54 38.64
N GLY A 532 4.62 2.84 37.92
CA GLY A 532 4.41 1.44 37.55
C GLY A 532 5.69 0.65 37.72
N VAL A 533 5.59 -0.53 38.35
CA VAL A 533 6.71 -1.44 38.52
C VAL A 533 6.74 -2.46 37.38
N ILE A 534 7.91 -2.58 36.74
CA ILE A 534 8.18 -3.46 35.61
C ILE A 534 9.32 -4.40 35.96
N GLN A 535 9.16 -5.69 35.68
CA GLN A 535 10.24 -6.67 35.82
C GLN A 535 11.11 -6.70 34.56
N ALA A 536 12.41 -6.41 34.71
CA ALA A 536 13.40 -6.51 33.65
C ALA A 536 13.58 -7.97 33.16
N PRO A 537 13.94 -8.19 31.89
CA PRO A 537 14.35 -9.49 31.38
C PRO A 537 15.47 -10.11 32.22
N ALA A 538 15.46 -11.44 32.35
CA ALA A 538 16.51 -12.16 33.08
C ALA A 538 17.81 -12.28 32.29
N GLU A 539 17.72 -12.25 30.96
CA GLU A 539 18.88 -12.33 30.07
C GLU A 539 19.34 -10.92 29.69
N ALA A 540 20.65 -10.68 29.76
CA ALA A 540 21.24 -9.44 29.30
C ALA A 540 21.00 -9.23 27.78
N GLY A 541 20.98 -7.97 27.36
CA GLY A 541 20.86 -7.61 25.95
C GLY A 541 20.08 -6.32 25.70
N LYS A 542 19.88 -6.03 24.42
CA LYS A 542 19.13 -4.86 23.95
C LYS A 542 17.71 -5.27 23.61
N TYR A 543 16.76 -4.70 24.33
CA TYR A 543 15.34 -4.97 24.19
C TYR A 543 14.60 -3.75 23.67
N LYS A 544 13.45 -4.00 23.04
CA LYS A 544 12.44 -2.99 22.77
C LYS A 544 11.23 -3.27 23.65
N MET A 545 11.06 -2.48 24.69
CA MET A 545 9.88 -2.53 25.57
C MET A 545 8.67 -1.91 24.88
N ILE A 546 7.51 -2.54 25.08
CA ILE A 546 6.21 -2.10 24.58
C ILE A 546 5.24 -2.04 25.76
N LEU A 547 4.53 -0.93 25.89
CA LEU A 547 3.44 -0.76 26.87
C LEU A 547 2.09 -0.88 26.15
N SER A 548 1.14 -1.53 26.81
CA SER A 548 -0.15 -1.92 26.24
C SER A 548 -1.26 -1.77 27.27
N LEU A 549 -2.36 -1.13 26.88
CA LEU A 549 -3.63 -1.18 27.59
C LEU A 549 -4.47 -2.29 26.97
N ARG A 550 -4.69 -3.37 27.74
CA ARG A 550 -5.58 -4.46 27.36
C ARG A 550 -6.95 -4.26 27.98
N THR A 551 -7.99 -4.27 27.16
CA THR A 551 -9.38 -4.30 27.61
C THR A 551 -10.05 -5.56 27.12
N GLU A 552 -10.65 -6.35 27.99
CA GLU A 552 -11.36 -7.57 27.58
C GLU A 552 -12.57 -7.23 26.67
N PRO A 553 -12.95 -8.09 25.71
CA PRO A 553 -12.31 -9.33 25.29
C PRO A 553 -11.12 -9.11 24.32
N PHE A 554 -10.70 -7.87 24.11
CA PHE A 554 -9.62 -7.54 23.19
C PHE A 554 -8.24 -7.83 23.80
N LEU A 555 -7.26 -8.12 22.93
CA LEU A 555 -5.92 -8.55 23.35
C LEU A 555 -4.95 -7.41 23.66
N GLY A 556 -5.39 -6.15 23.65
CA GLY A 556 -4.57 -4.97 23.96
C GLY A 556 -3.83 -4.43 22.74
N GLY A 557 -3.81 -3.09 22.62
CA GLY A 557 -3.15 -2.38 21.52
C GLY A 557 -1.70 -2.00 21.84
N ARG A 558 -0.98 -1.51 20.84
CA ARG A 558 0.37 -0.93 21.04
C ARG A 558 0.25 0.55 21.43
N ASN A 559 0.25 0.82 22.74
CA ASN A 559 0.04 2.15 23.32
C ASN A 559 1.33 2.98 23.48
N SER A 560 2.50 2.36 23.39
CA SER A 560 3.79 3.06 23.36
C SER A 560 4.46 3.00 22.00
N ASN A 561 5.45 3.87 21.79
CA ASN A 561 6.50 3.58 20.81
C ASN A 561 7.35 2.38 21.28
N MET A 562 8.18 1.81 20.41
CA MET A 562 9.15 0.80 20.83
C MET A 562 10.26 1.49 21.64
N ILE A 563 10.26 1.30 22.96
CA ILE A 563 11.18 1.96 23.90
C ILE A 563 12.45 1.10 24.03
N GLY A 564 13.61 1.65 23.70
CA GLY A 564 14.88 0.94 23.88
C GLY A 564 15.20 0.75 25.36
N VAL A 565 15.58 -0.46 25.75
CA VAL A 565 16.03 -0.81 27.11
C VAL A 565 17.25 -1.70 26.99
N GLU A 566 18.34 -1.34 27.68
CA GLU A 566 19.54 -2.17 27.77
C GLU A 566 19.57 -2.86 29.14
N VAL A 567 19.72 -4.19 29.13
CA VAL A 567 19.73 -5.02 30.35
C VAL A 567 21.13 -5.60 30.51
N ARG A 568 21.73 -5.42 31.69
CA ARG A 568 23.10 -5.85 32.03
C ARG A 568 23.17 -6.87 33.15
#